data_AF-A0A4R6BSD2-F1
#
_entry.id   AF-A0A4R6BSD2-F1
#
_cell.length_a   1.000
_cell.length_b   1.000
_cell.length_c   1.000
_cell.angle_alpha   90.00
_cell.angle_beta   90.00
_cell.angle_gamma   90.00
#
_symmetry.space_group_name_H-M   'P 1'
#
loop_
_entity.id
_entity.type
_entity.pdbx_description
1 polymer ?
#
loop_
_entity_poly.entity_id
_entity_poly.type
_entity_poly.pdbx_seq_one_letter_code
_entity_poly.pdbx_strand_id
1 'polypeptide(L)'
;MIDFKNETRQRIISHTLKQFNLSMADNEIYIDTDARHFAQSKHDLMQGILKIYDLTMTTKSNVSNLFVDEVLSYFEEKEIYGSYNQSLTGTTGINYKINFVINPRKHKPEILIDFVNDLNFNVFTTDAFKYKDVVNERYHLEGIKPVYKIIANDEDNKLSDKVLMAARSEDIEIVRWSDKAKVAAIVD
;
A
#
# COMPACT_ATOMS: atom_id res chain seq x y z
N MET A 1 -18.97 1.62 15.55
CA MET A 1 -19.76 2.64 14.84
C MET A 1 -18.79 3.67 14.31
N ILE A 2 -18.67 3.81 12.99
CA ILE A 2 -17.72 4.73 12.37
C ILE A 2 -18.28 6.16 12.53
N ASP A 3 -17.54 7.04 13.19
CA ASP A 3 -17.95 8.45 13.40
C ASP A 3 -17.52 9.31 12.21
N PHE A 4 -18.51 9.84 11.49
CA PHE A 4 -18.39 10.52 10.19
C PHE A 4 -18.37 12.06 10.27
N LYS A 5 -18.22 12.67 11.46
CA LYS A 5 -18.34 14.13 11.62
C LYS A 5 -17.17 15.00 11.16
N ASN A 6 -16.07 14.42 10.66
CA ASN A 6 -14.89 15.18 10.25
C ASN A 6 -14.74 15.18 8.71
N GLU A 7 -14.79 16.36 8.08
CA GLU A 7 -14.69 16.55 6.61
C GLU A 7 -13.42 15.93 6.02
N THR A 8 -12.30 15.98 6.74
CA THR A 8 -11.05 15.32 6.34
C THR A 8 -11.24 13.81 6.30
N ARG A 9 -11.85 13.21 7.33
CA ARG A 9 -12.16 11.76 7.36
C ARG A 9 -13.05 11.33 6.20
N GLN A 10 -14.05 12.13 5.85
CA GLN A 10 -14.91 11.84 4.70
C GLN A 10 -14.13 11.86 3.39
N ARG A 11 -13.21 12.83 3.22
CA ARG A 11 -12.32 12.90 2.05
C ARG A 11 -11.39 11.68 1.95
N ILE A 12 -10.82 11.25 3.08
CA ILE A 12 -9.94 10.09 3.14
C ILE A 12 -10.71 8.81 2.79
N ILE A 13 -11.84 8.57 3.46
CA ILE A 13 -12.69 7.40 3.20
C ILE A 13 -13.13 7.39 1.75
N SER A 14 -13.59 8.51 1.21
CA SER A 14 -14.00 8.59 -0.21
C SER A 14 -12.86 8.38 -1.19
N HIS A 15 -11.63 8.81 -0.89
CA HIS A 15 -10.46 8.48 -1.69
C HIS A 15 -10.14 6.98 -1.66
N THR A 16 -10.16 6.36 -0.48
CA THR A 16 -9.94 4.92 -0.32
C THR A 16 -11.02 4.10 -1.02
N LEU A 17 -12.30 4.49 -0.90
CA LEU A 17 -13.39 3.84 -1.62
C LEU A 17 -13.14 3.86 -3.13
N LYS A 18 -12.79 5.03 -3.69
CA LYS A 18 -12.43 5.16 -5.11
C LYS A 18 -11.21 4.32 -5.50
N GLN A 19 -10.19 4.25 -4.64
CA GLN A 19 -8.98 3.47 -4.90
C GLN A 19 -9.27 1.98 -5.13
N PHE A 20 -10.25 1.43 -4.41
CA PHE A 20 -10.63 0.02 -4.46
C PHE A 20 -11.95 -0.23 -5.22
N ASN A 21 -12.43 0.74 -6.01
CA ASN A 21 -13.72 0.64 -6.73
C ASN A 21 -14.93 0.31 -5.83
N LEU A 22 -14.89 0.75 -4.58
CA LEU A 22 -15.94 0.53 -3.60
C LEU A 22 -16.91 1.72 -3.59
N SER A 23 -18.16 1.41 -3.26
CA SER A 23 -19.23 2.38 -3.05
C SER A 23 -19.72 2.32 -1.61
N MET A 24 -20.44 3.35 -1.18
CA MET A 24 -21.05 3.41 0.13
C MET A 24 -22.49 3.90 0.02
N ALA A 25 -23.43 3.17 0.61
CA ALA A 25 -24.84 3.53 0.73
C ALA A 25 -25.32 3.10 2.12
N ASP A 26 -26.09 3.96 2.80
CA ASP A 26 -26.68 3.67 4.12
C ASP A 26 -25.68 3.11 5.17
N ASN A 27 -24.45 3.62 5.17
CA ASN A 27 -23.32 3.17 6.01
C ASN A 27 -22.79 1.76 5.71
N GLU A 28 -23.14 1.17 4.57
CA GLU A 28 -22.59 -0.10 4.10
C GLU A 28 -21.60 0.12 2.96
N ILE A 29 -20.44 -0.53 3.04
CA ILE A 29 -19.46 -0.56 1.96
C ILE A 29 -19.79 -1.74 1.06
N TYR A 30 -19.98 -1.48 -0.23
CA TYR A 30 -20.33 -2.50 -1.20
C TYR A 30 -19.57 -2.31 -2.52
N ILE A 31 -19.60 -3.35 -3.35
CA ILE A 31 -19.07 -3.33 -4.71
C ILE A 31 -20.05 -4.08 -5.61
N ASP A 32 -20.49 -3.42 -6.68
CA ASP A 32 -21.28 -4.07 -7.73
C ASP A 32 -20.33 -4.79 -8.69
N THR A 33 -20.60 -6.07 -8.96
CA THR A 33 -19.74 -6.89 -9.80
C THR A 33 -20.51 -7.99 -10.53
N ASP A 34 -19.96 -8.48 -11.63
CA ASP A 34 -20.48 -9.65 -12.33
C ASP A 34 -19.76 -10.94 -11.88
N ALA A 35 -20.28 -12.11 -12.27
CA ALA A 35 -19.70 -13.38 -11.88
C ALA A 35 -18.25 -13.57 -12.36
N ARG A 36 -17.83 -12.87 -13.43
CA ARG A 36 -16.48 -12.97 -13.98
C ARG A 36 -15.47 -12.22 -13.12
N HIS A 37 -15.87 -11.09 -12.54
CA HIS A 37 -15.00 -10.24 -11.72
C HIS A 37 -15.19 -10.46 -10.22
N PHE A 38 -16.09 -11.36 -9.81
CA PHE A 38 -16.40 -11.63 -8.39
C PHE A 38 -15.17 -11.85 -7.51
N ALA A 39 -14.17 -12.61 -8.00
CA ALA A 39 -12.95 -12.87 -7.23
C ALA A 39 -12.16 -11.58 -6.94
N GLN A 40 -11.97 -10.73 -7.97
CA GLN A 40 -11.29 -9.45 -7.83
C GLN A 40 -12.09 -8.50 -6.95
N SER A 41 -13.40 -8.36 -7.20
CA SER A 41 -14.25 -7.47 -6.42
C SER A 41 -14.32 -7.88 -4.95
N LYS A 42 -14.35 -9.18 -4.65
CA LYS A 42 -14.24 -9.67 -3.27
C LYS A 42 -12.90 -9.29 -2.64
N HIS A 43 -11.80 -9.41 -3.38
CA HIS A 43 -10.49 -9.01 -2.92
C HIS A 43 -10.42 -7.50 -2.63
N ASP A 44 -10.84 -6.68 -3.60
CA ASP A 44 -10.90 -5.22 -3.50
C ASP A 44 -11.74 -4.78 -2.29
N LEU A 45 -12.89 -5.42 -2.07
CA LEU A 45 -13.76 -5.16 -0.92
C LEU A 45 -13.03 -5.43 0.40
N MET A 46 -12.35 -6.57 0.54
CA MET A 46 -11.60 -6.86 1.76
C MET A 46 -10.44 -5.87 1.96
N GLN A 47 -9.67 -5.57 0.92
CA GLN A 47 -8.53 -4.65 1.00
C GLN A 47 -8.98 -3.24 1.36
N GLY A 48 -10.04 -2.74 0.73
CA GLY A 48 -10.59 -1.43 1.05
C GLY A 48 -11.20 -1.36 2.45
N ILE A 49 -11.88 -2.41 2.93
CA ILE A 49 -12.37 -2.48 4.31
C ILE A 49 -11.20 -2.46 5.30
N LEU A 50 -10.15 -3.26 5.08
CA LEU A 50 -8.96 -3.28 5.94
C LEU A 50 -8.29 -1.89 5.97
N LYS A 51 -8.11 -1.28 4.80
CA LYS A 51 -7.55 0.07 4.71
C LYS A 51 -8.40 1.07 5.48
N ILE A 52 -9.72 1.08 5.28
CA ILE A 52 -10.65 1.97 6.01
C ILE A 52 -10.62 1.69 7.51
N TYR A 53 -10.54 0.44 7.92
CA TYR A 53 -10.41 0.07 9.32
C TYR A 53 -9.15 0.68 9.94
N ASP A 54 -7.99 0.58 9.28
CA ASP A 54 -6.76 1.23 9.72
C ASP A 54 -6.93 2.76 9.85
N LEU A 55 -7.65 3.40 8.90
CA LEU A 55 -7.99 4.84 8.99
C LEU A 55 -8.84 5.17 10.22
N THR A 56 -9.75 4.28 10.62
CA THR A 56 -10.66 4.49 11.76
C THR A 56 -10.01 4.23 13.12
N MET A 57 -9.06 3.28 13.19
CA MET A 57 -8.26 3.00 14.39
C MET A 57 -7.28 4.12 14.73
N THR A 58 -7.02 5.00 13.76
CA THR A 58 -6.20 6.19 13.96
C THR A 58 -7.02 7.28 14.67
N THR A 59 -6.77 7.53 15.96
CA THR A 59 -7.46 8.55 16.81
C THR A 59 -7.20 10.00 16.41
N LYS A 60 -6.53 10.25 15.29
CA LYS A 60 -6.42 11.56 14.66
C LYS A 60 -6.68 11.38 13.17
N SER A 61 -7.89 11.75 12.75
CA SER A 61 -8.49 11.74 11.41
C SER A 61 -7.66 12.33 10.25
N ASN A 62 -6.41 12.72 10.47
CA ASN A 62 -5.53 13.31 9.47
C ASN A 62 -4.38 12.38 9.05
N VAL A 63 -3.92 11.46 9.91
CA VAL A 63 -2.54 10.92 9.86
C VAL A 63 -2.25 9.98 8.67
N SER A 64 -3.22 9.25 8.12
CA SER A 64 -2.94 8.21 7.12
C SER A 64 -2.91 8.68 5.66
N ASN A 65 -3.81 9.59 5.25
CA ASN A 65 -3.60 10.34 4.00
C ASN A 65 -2.47 11.34 4.19
N LEU A 66 -2.33 11.95 5.38
CA LEU A 66 -1.17 12.77 5.68
C LEU A 66 0.12 11.96 5.50
N PHE A 67 0.18 10.71 5.95
CA PHE A 67 1.39 9.90 5.81
C PHE A 67 1.73 9.64 4.35
N VAL A 68 0.74 9.25 3.53
CA VAL A 68 0.95 9.09 2.08
C VAL A 68 1.38 10.43 1.45
N ASP A 69 0.69 11.52 1.76
CA ASP A 69 1.00 12.86 1.26
C ASP A 69 2.40 13.32 1.72
N GLU A 70 2.79 13.03 2.96
CA GLU A 70 4.11 13.31 3.54
C GLU A 70 5.22 12.54 2.84
N VAL A 71 5.02 11.23 2.59
CA VAL A 71 5.98 10.43 1.83
C VAL A 71 6.11 10.98 0.41
N LEU A 72 5.00 11.33 -0.25
CA LEU A 72 5.02 11.90 -1.60
C LEU A 72 5.70 13.28 -1.65
N SER A 73 5.38 14.18 -0.71
CA SER A 73 6.04 15.48 -0.60
C SER A 73 7.53 15.34 -0.32
N TYR A 74 7.92 14.37 0.52
CA TYR A 74 9.33 14.09 0.76
C TYR A 74 10.03 13.52 -0.48
N PHE A 75 9.36 12.63 -1.22
CA PHE A 75 9.89 12.12 -2.49
C PHE A 75 10.09 13.25 -3.50
N GLU A 76 9.15 14.19 -3.60
CA GLU A 76 9.28 15.38 -4.43
C GLU A 76 10.48 16.26 -4.00
N GLU A 77 10.62 16.53 -2.70
CA GLU A 77 11.74 17.30 -2.14
C GLU A 77 13.11 16.64 -2.42
N LYS A 78 13.16 15.31 -2.41
CA LYS A 78 14.38 14.52 -2.68
C LYS A 78 14.55 14.13 -4.15
N GLU A 79 13.72 14.67 -5.04
CA GLU A 79 13.76 14.38 -6.48
C GLU A 79 13.66 12.88 -6.81
N ILE A 80 12.88 12.15 -6.00
CA ILE A 80 12.57 10.73 -6.18
C ILE A 80 11.33 10.62 -7.09
N TYR A 81 11.58 10.35 -8.37
CA TYR A 81 10.52 10.26 -9.37
C TYR A 81 10.04 8.83 -9.61
N GLY A 82 8.73 8.70 -9.79
CA GLY A 82 8.05 7.45 -10.08
C GLY A 82 6.57 7.67 -10.36
N SER A 83 5.87 6.58 -10.60
CA SER A 83 4.44 6.58 -10.88
C SER A 83 3.65 6.26 -9.61
N TYR A 84 2.81 7.19 -9.18
CA TYR A 84 1.92 6.98 -8.03
C TYR A 84 0.68 6.17 -8.42
N ASN A 85 0.15 5.39 -7.47
CA ASN A 85 -1.12 4.66 -7.53
C ASN A 85 -1.27 3.75 -8.76
N GLN A 86 -0.26 2.90 -8.99
CA GLN A 86 -0.26 1.97 -10.12
C GLN A 86 -1.07 0.71 -9.82
N SER A 87 -1.70 0.15 -10.86
CA SER A 87 -2.42 -1.12 -10.78
C SER A 87 -1.60 -2.19 -11.49
N LEU A 88 -1.13 -3.20 -10.76
CA LEU A 88 -0.33 -4.29 -11.31
C LEU A 88 -1.05 -5.62 -11.17
N THR A 89 -1.05 -6.42 -12.23
CA THR A 89 -1.60 -7.77 -12.22
C THR A 89 -0.52 -8.75 -11.74
N GLY A 90 -0.86 -9.59 -10.76
CA GLY A 90 -0.01 -10.71 -10.35
C GLY A 90 -0.26 -11.96 -11.18
N THR A 91 0.55 -12.99 -10.98
CA THR A 91 0.46 -14.28 -11.69
C THR A 91 -0.88 -14.98 -11.44
N THR A 92 -1.54 -14.76 -10.30
CA THR A 92 -2.90 -15.27 -10.06
C THR A 92 -3.99 -14.59 -10.88
N GLY A 93 -3.67 -13.51 -11.59
CA GLY A 93 -4.63 -12.65 -12.29
C GLY A 93 -5.28 -11.60 -11.39
N ILE A 94 -4.93 -11.55 -10.10
CA ILE A 94 -5.39 -10.50 -9.18
C ILE A 94 -4.68 -9.20 -9.52
N ASN A 95 -5.45 -8.11 -9.58
CA ASN A 95 -4.94 -6.75 -9.68
C ASN A 95 -4.68 -6.18 -8.29
N TYR A 96 -3.50 -5.63 -8.08
CA TYR A 96 -3.08 -4.99 -6.84
C TYR A 96 -2.78 -3.52 -7.09
N LYS A 97 -3.14 -2.68 -6.12
CA LYS A 97 -2.69 -1.28 -6.07
C LYS A 97 -1.31 -1.22 -5.44
N ILE A 98 -0.34 -0.63 -6.13
CA ILE A 98 0.97 -0.25 -5.60
C ILE A 98 0.97 1.25 -5.37
N ASN A 99 1.42 1.70 -4.19
CA ASN A 99 1.44 3.14 -3.91
C ASN A 99 2.39 3.87 -4.84
N PHE A 100 3.63 3.41 -5.01
CA PHE A 100 4.61 4.10 -5.84
C PHE A 100 5.50 3.11 -6.59
N VAL A 101 5.75 3.40 -7.87
CA VAL A 101 6.59 2.57 -8.73
C VAL A 101 7.71 3.41 -9.30
N ILE A 102 8.95 3.04 -9.02
CA ILE A 102 10.14 3.64 -9.60
C ILE A 102 10.54 2.79 -10.79
N ASN A 103 10.48 3.39 -11.98
CA ASN A 103 10.83 2.72 -13.23
C ASN A 103 12.29 2.24 -13.20
N PRO A 104 12.60 1.11 -13.86
CA PRO A 104 13.95 0.60 -13.94
C PRO A 104 14.89 1.62 -14.61
N ARG A 105 16.14 1.64 -14.16
CA ARG A 105 17.24 2.39 -14.79
C ARG A 105 18.29 1.40 -15.26
N LYS A 106 19.22 1.83 -16.13
CA LYS A 106 20.23 0.97 -16.82
C LYS A 106 20.67 -0.30 -16.06
N HIS A 107 21.09 -0.18 -14.81
CA HIS A 107 21.54 -1.32 -13.98
C HIS A 107 20.76 -1.48 -12.66
N LYS A 108 19.61 -0.81 -12.52
CA LYS A 108 18.78 -0.85 -11.31
C LYS A 108 17.38 -1.39 -11.67
N PRO A 109 16.89 -2.43 -10.98
CA PRO A 109 15.58 -3.01 -11.24
C PRO A 109 14.45 -2.00 -10.94
N GLU A 110 13.23 -2.30 -11.41
CA GLU A 110 12.02 -1.60 -10.97
C GLU A 110 11.87 -1.73 -9.45
N ILE A 111 11.44 -0.65 -8.78
CA ILE A 111 11.17 -0.65 -7.34
C ILE A 111 9.69 -0.39 -7.11
N LEU A 112 9.02 -1.34 -6.48
CA LEU A 112 7.63 -1.27 -6.04
C LEU A 112 7.60 -0.89 -4.57
N ILE A 113 6.82 0.14 -4.22
CA ILE A 113 6.80 0.68 -2.86
C ILE A 113 5.36 0.83 -2.38
N ASP A 114 5.09 0.27 -1.21
CA ASP A 114 3.86 0.49 -0.47
C ASP A 114 4.08 1.39 0.73
N PHE A 115 3.15 2.30 0.97
CA PHE A 115 3.15 3.23 2.11
C PHE A 115 2.10 2.74 3.12
N VAL A 116 2.57 2.25 4.25
CA VAL A 116 1.73 1.64 5.28
C VAL A 116 1.80 2.45 6.57
N ASN A 117 0.69 3.08 6.92
CA ASN A 117 0.60 3.89 8.13
C ASN A 117 0.69 3.02 9.40
N ASP A 118 -0.12 1.96 9.50
CA ASP A 118 -0.06 1.01 10.60
C ASP A 118 0.30 -0.39 10.08
N LEU A 119 1.59 -0.70 10.06
CA LEU A 119 2.08 -1.99 9.58
C LEU A 119 1.96 -3.05 10.70
N ASN A 120 0.77 -3.61 10.82
CA ASN A 120 0.50 -4.77 11.68
C ASN A 120 0.71 -6.10 10.94
N PHE A 121 0.62 -7.22 11.66
CA PHE A 121 0.91 -8.55 11.11
C PHE A 121 -0.02 -8.95 9.96
N ASN A 122 -1.32 -8.61 10.03
CA ASN A 122 -2.29 -8.99 9.01
C ASN A 122 -2.07 -8.19 7.72
N VAL A 123 -1.78 -6.89 7.86
CA VAL A 123 -1.40 -6.02 6.74
C VAL A 123 -0.13 -6.55 6.08
N PHE A 124 0.90 -6.84 6.87
CA PHE A 124 2.15 -7.41 6.34
C PHE A 124 1.92 -8.73 5.58
N THR A 125 1.13 -9.67 6.12
CA THR A 125 0.86 -10.94 5.42
C THR A 125 0.13 -10.74 4.08
N THR A 126 -0.69 -9.71 4.00
CA THR A 126 -1.38 -9.32 2.76
C THR A 126 -0.39 -8.76 1.75
N ASP A 127 0.46 -7.82 2.18
CA ASP A 127 1.50 -7.22 1.33
C ASP A 127 2.54 -8.24 0.89
N ALA A 128 2.88 -9.22 1.74
CA ALA A 128 3.80 -10.30 1.41
C ALA A 128 3.24 -11.26 0.36
N PHE A 129 1.94 -11.55 0.41
CA PHE A 129 1.27 -12.34 -0.64
C PHE A 129 1.26 -11.58 -1.96
N LYS A 130 0.83 -10.31 -1.92
CA LYS A 130 0.85 -9.39 -3.06
C LYS A 130 2.24 -9.29 -3.69
N TYR A 131 3.30 -9.14 -2.88
CA TYR A 131 4.70 -9.12 -3.33
C TYR A 131 5.02 -10.35 -4.16
N LYS A 132 4.80 -11.55 -3.60
CA LYS A 132 5.10 -12.82 -4.29
C LYS A 132 4.38 -12.89 -5.64
N ASP A 133 3.11 -12.52 -5.65
CA ASP A 133 2.28 -12.64 -6.85
C ASP A 133 2.69 -11.65 -7.96
N VAL A 134 2.95 -10.40 -7.62
CA VAL A 134 3.36 -9.36 -8.57
C VAL A 134 4.81 -9.57 -9.06
N VAL A 135 5.73 -9.91 -8.16
CA VAL A 135 7.15 -10.06 -8.51
C VAL A 135 7.39 -11.28 -9.38
N ASN A 136 6.66 -12.38 -9.16
CA ASN A 136 6.73 -13.53 -10.04
C ASN A 136 6.28 -13.18 -11.47
N GLU A 137 5.18 -12.43 -11.60
CA GLU A 137 4.66 -12.00 -12.91
C GLU A 137 5.64 -11.08 -13.64
N ARG A 138 6.13 -10.04 -12.95
CA ARG A 138 7.09 -9.09 -13.51
C ARG A 138 8.39 -9.76 -13.92
N TYR A 139 8.91 -10.67 -13.10
CA TYR A 139 10.11 -11.44 -13.45
C TYR A 139 9.89 -12.32 -14.68
N HIS A 140 8.72 -12.96 -14.78
CA HIS A 140 8.37 -13.78 -15.94
C HIS A 140 8.30 -12.95 -17.24
N LEU A 141 7.74 -11.75 -17.19
CA LEU A 141 7.56 -10.87 -18.35
C LEU A 141 8.84 -10.12 -18.75
N GLU A 142 9.63 -9.65 -17.79
CA GLU A 142 10.73 -8.70 -18.03
C GLU A 142 12.12 -9.34 -17.85
N GLY A 143 12.21 -10.53 -17.27
CA GLY A 143 13.47 -11.23 -16.98
C GLY A 143 14.33 -10.57 -15.89
N ILE A 144 13.85 -9.49 -15.29
CA ILE A 144 14.51 -8.75 -14.19
C ILE A 144 13.56 -8.75 -13.00
N LYS A 145 14.04 -9.23 -11.85
CA LYS A 145 13.22 -9.30 -10.63
C LYS A 145 13.07 -7.88 -10.05
N PRO A 146 11.85 -7.35 -9.91
CA PRO A 146 11.65 -6.06 -9.23
C PRO A 146 11.98 -6.18 -7.74
N VAL A 147 12.35 -5.05 -7.14
CA VAL A 147 12.54 -4.91 -5.69
C VAL A 147 11.24 -4.40 -5.08
N TYR A 148 10.84 -4.95 -3.93
CA TYR A 148 9.66 -4.50 -3.20
C TYR A 148 10.04 -4.00 -1.82
N LYS A 149 9.58 -2.81 -1.48
CA LYS A 149 9.87 -2.15 -0.20
C LYS A 149 8.56 -1.66 0.43
N ILE A 150 8.49 -1.70 1.75
CA ILE A 150 7.40 -1.10 2.50
C ILE A 150 7.96 0.09 3.28
N ILE A 151 7.41 1.29 3.07
CA ILE A 151 7.66 2.42 3.96
C ILE A 151 6.60 2.39 5.05
N ALA A 152 7.03 2.18 6.29
CA ALA A 152 6.14 2.08 7.44
C ALA A 152 6.24 3.33 8.33
N ASN A 153 5.10 3.90 8.72
CA ASN A 153 5.04 5.03 9.65
C ASN A 153 5.32 4.57 11.08
N ASP A 154 6.60 4.42 11.42
CA ASP A 154 7.04 4.01 12.75
C ASP A 154 7.10 5.16 13.77
N GLU A 155 6.92 6.42 13.32
CA GLU A 155 6.84 7.60 14.18
C GLU A 155 5.51 7.62 14.95
N ASP A 156 4.41 7.26 14.27
CA ASP A 156 3.08 7.19 14.88
C ASP A 156 2.69 5.77 15.33
N ASN A 157 3.19 4.72 14.66
CA ASN A 157 2.76 3.34 14.90
C ASN A 157 3.93 2.39 15.15
N LYS A 158 3.98 1.79 16.34
CA LYS A 158 5.07 0.89 16.72
C LYS A 158 5.04 -0.41 15.90
N LEU A 159 6.15 -0.68 15.22
CA LEU A 159 6.37 -1.97 14.56
C LEU A 159 6.55 -3.10 15.59
N SER A 160 5.73 -4.15 15.50
CA SER A 160 5.87 -5.32 16.35
C SER A 160 7.03 -6.23 15.89
N ASP A 161 7.66 -6.93 16.84
CA ASP A 161 8.72 -7.89 16.53
C ASP A 161 8.24 -9.00 15.59
N LYS A 162 6.97 -9.40 15.73
CA LYS A 162 6.33 -10.40 14.85
C LYS A 162 6.35 -9.96 13.38
N VAL A 163 6.05 -8.68 13.11
CA VAL A 163 6.10 -8.10 11.76
C VAL A 163 7.54 -8.06 11.24
N LEU A 164 8.50 -7.61 12.07
CA LEU A 164 9.91 -7.54 11.69
C LEU A 164 10.53 -8.93 11.44
N MET A 165 10.08 -9.95 12.15
CA MET A 165 10.49 -11.34 11.92
C MET A 165 9.91 -11.88 10.61
N ALA A 166 8.62 -11.63 10.36
CA ALA A 166 7.95 -12.06 9.14
C ALA A 166 8.54 -11.39 7.88
N ALA A 167 8.83 -10.10 7.95
CA ALA A 167 9.51 -9.37 6.88
C ALA A 167 10.89 -9.97 6.54
N ARG A 168 11.66 -10.34 7.56
CA ARG A 168 12.95 -11.02 7.37
C ARG A 168 12.83 -12.41 6.77
N SER A 169 11.81 -13.19 7.14
CA SER A 169 11.59 -14.52 6.54
C SER A 169 11.16 -14.45 5.08
N GLU A 170 10.48 -13.38 4.69
CA GLU A 170 9.97 -13.18 3.33
C GLU A 170 10.91 -12.35 2.43
N ASP A 171 12.07 -11.93 2.95
CA ASP A 171 13.03 -11.07 2.27
C ASP A 171 12.40 -9.75 1.76
N ILE A 172 11.47 -9.20 2.55
CA ILE A 172 10.81 -7.92 2.27
C ILE A 172 11.43 -6.84 3.15
N GLU A 173 11.95 -5.79 2.52
CA GLU A 173 12.55 -4.68 3.23
C GLU A 173 11.47 -3.73 3.78
N ILE A 174 11.47 -3.55 5.10
CA ILE A 174 10.74 -2.46 5.77
C ILE A 174 11.69 -1.28 5.94
N VAL A 175 11.36 -0.17 5.31
CA VAL A 175 11.98 1.13 5.49
C VAL A 175 11.17 1.90 6.53
N ARG A 176 11.80 2.23 7.66
CA ARG A 176 11.19 3.06 8.70
C ARG A 176 11.06 4.49 8.19
N TRP A 177 9.88 5.09 8.35
CA TRP A 177 9.67 6.49 8.01
C TRP A 177 10.56 7.43 8.83
N SER A 178 10.85 7.09 10.08
CA SER A 178 11.76 7.85 10.94
C SER A 178 13.20 7.90 10.38
N ASP A 179 13.60 6.94 9.55
CA ASP A 179 14.91 6.86 8.91
C ASP A 179 14.91 7.57 7.55
N LYS A 180 14.83 8.91 7.58
CA LYS A 180 14.79 9.76 6.37
C LYS A 180 15.99 9.56 5.45
N ALA A 181 17.15 9.19 6.00
CA ALA A 181 18.35 8.91 5.23
C ALA A 181 18.15 7.65 4.37
N LYS A 182 17.60 6.58 4.97
CA LYS A 182 17.26 5.36 4.24
C LYS A 182 16.11 5.55 3.25
N VAL A 183 15.13 6.38 3.58
CA VAL A 183 14.06 6.75 2.63
C VAL A 183 14.63 7.53 1.43
N ALA A 184 15.57 8.46 1.64
CA ALA A 184 16.21 9.19 0.54
C ALA A 184 17.05 8.28 -0.36
N ALA A 185 17.71 7.28 0.24
CA ALA A 185 18.48 6.26 -0.47
C ALA A 185 17.61 5.10 -1.01
N ILE A 186 16.28 5.24 -1.08
CA ILE A 186 15.41 4.13 -1.50
C ILE A 186 15.64 3.68 -2.94
N VAL A 187 16.14 4.61 -3.77
CA VAL A 187 16.52 4.41 -5.17
C VAL A 187 17.92 3.84 -5.36
N ASP A 188 18.70 3.73 -4.28
CA ASP A 188 20.07 3.20 -4.29
C ASP A 188 20.10 1.67 -4.22
#